data_AF-A0A9D7IFG9-F1
#
_entry.id   AF-A0A9D7IFG9-F1
#
_cell.length_a   1.000
_cell.length_b   1.000
_cell.length_c   1.000
_cell.angle_alpha   90.00
_cell.angle_beta   90.00
_cell.angle_gamma   90.00
#
_symmetry.space_group_name_H-M   'P 1'
#
loop_
_entity.id
_entity.type
_entity.pdbx_description
1 polymer ?
#
loop_
_entity_poly.entity_id
_entity_poly.type
_entity_poly.pdbx_seq_one_letter_code
_entity_poly.pdbx_strand_id
1 'polypeptide(L)'
;MSPAGRPGGRYSVLQGKLFFSEIIYLAAFFGLALIRSFNPEIEGMWKGGGSEKFMDLNFVNSILSSSQFPPNDNWLAGYPINYYYYGYYMAALLTRVTGVLPHVGYNLMVVTVYALAIQGLVGVAAEPRLPLVFGTGRSLFRFLRHQSQSPLDRTVSTKGR
;
A
#
# COMPACT_ATOMS: atom_id res chain seq x y z
N MET A 1 24.08 -7.91 40.82
CA MET A 1 23.44 -8.82 39.84
C MET A 1 22.09 -8.22 39.45
N SER A 2 22.00 -7.56 38.28
CA SER A 2 20.73 -7.01 37.78
C SER A 2 19.87 -8.12 37.16
N PRO A 3 18.56 -8.19 37.44
CA PRO A 3 17.71 -9.21 36.87
C PRO A 3 17.46 -8.90 35.38
N ALA A 4 17.68 -9.91 34.53
CA ALA A 4 17.39 -9.86 33.10
C ALA A 4 15.89 -9.59 32.87
N GLY A 5 15.56 -8.53 32.14
CA GLY A 5 14.18 -8.18 31.77
C GLY A 5 13.53 -9.29 30.96
N ARG A 6 12.33 -9.72 31.37
CA ARG A 6 11.57 -10.80 30.71
C ARG A 6 11.30 -10.45 29.23
N PRO A 7 11.67 -11.31 28.27
CA PRO A 7 11.50 -11.05 26.83
C PRO A 7 10.04 -10.95 26.34
N GLY A 8 9.03 -11.27 27.17
CA GLY A 8 7.63 -11.37 26.76
C GLY A 8 6.91 -10.06 26.38
N GLY A 9 7.35 -8.90 26.90
CA GLY A 9 6.60 -7.64 26.73
C GLY A 9 6.66 -7.03 25.32
N ARG A 10 7.67 -7.38 24.53
CA ARG A 10 7.82 -6.87 23.15
C ARG A 10 6.89 -7.60 22.18
N TYR A 11 6.68 -8.90 22.38
CA TYR A 11 5.85 -9.71 21.48
C TYR A 11 4.37 -9.36 21.59
N SER A 12 3.84 -9.09 22.79
CA SER A 12 2.43 -8.73 22.98
C SER A 12 2.07 -7.39 22.34
N VAL A 13 2.97 -6.40 22.40
CA VAL A 13 2.76 -5.09 21.77
C VAL A 13 2.82 -5.19 20.24
N LEU A 14 3.74 -6.00 19.69
CA LEU A 14 3.82 -6.24 18.24
C LEU A 14 2.60 -6.99 17.73
N GLN A 15 2.10 -7.98 18.48
CA GLN A 15 0.86 -8.69 18.17
C GLN A 15 -0.33 -7.73 18.11
N GLY A 16 -0.48 -6.85 19.10
CA GLY A 16 -1.57 -5.85 19.12
C GLY A 16 -1.54 -4.93 17.89
N LYS A 17 -0.36 -4.50 17.46
CA LYS A 17 -0.20 -3.69 16.24
C LYS A 17 -0.56 -4.45 14.97
N LEU A 18 -0.17 -5.73 14.87
CA LEU A 18 -0.50 -6.59 13.74
C LEU A 18 -2.02 -6.79 13.63
N PHE A 19 -2.68 -7.14 14.74
CA PHE A 19 -4.14 -7.30 14.76
C PHE A 19 -4.86 -6.01 14.38
N PHE A 20 -4.39 -4.87 14.88
CA PHE A 20 -4.93 -3.57 14.49
C PHE A 20 -4.80 -3.35 12.98
N SER A 21 -3.62 -3.59 12.39
CA SER A 21 -3.44 -3.43 10.94
C SER A 21 -4.30 -4.38 10.11
N GLU A 22 -4.50 -5.61 10.58
CA GLU A 22 -5.34 -6.61 9.92
C GLU A 22 -6.81 -6.17 9.91
N ILE A 23 -7.30 -5.64 11.04
CA ILE A 23 -8.68 -5.13 11.13
C ILE A 23 -8.90 -3.97 10.17
N ILE A 24 -7.94 -3.04 10.07
CA ILE A 24 -8.03 -1.91 9.13
C ILE A 24 -8.07 -2.41 7.68
N TYR A 25 -7.20 -3.35 7.33
CA TYR A 25 -7.18 -3.96 6.00
C TYR A 25 -8.51 -4.63 5.67
N LEU A 26 -9.00 -5.52 6.53
CA LEU A 26 -10.23 -6.28 6.30
C LEU A 26 -11.45 -5.36 6.24
N ALA A 27 -11.55 -4.37 7.13
CA ALA A 27 -12.64 -3.40 7.10
C ALA A 27 -12.64 -2.58 5.79
N ALA A 28 -11.47 -2.10 5.36
CA ALA A 28 -11.34 -1.38 4.10
C ALA A 28 -11.65 -2.28 2.88
N PHE A 29 -11.11 -3.50 2.87
CA PHE A 29 -11.31 -4.47 1.79
C PHE A 29 -12.79 -4.83 1.64
N PHE A 30 -13.45 -5.29 2.70
CA PHE A 30 -14.86 -5.68 2.63
C PHE A 30 -15.79 -4.49 2.38
N GLY A 31 -15.50 -3.33 2.98
CA GLY A 31 -16.26 -2.11 2.73
C GLY A 31 -16.21 -1.68 1.26
N LEU A 32 -15.01 -1.65 0.67
CA LEU A 32 -14.82 -1.31 -0.74
C LEU A 32 -15.34 -2.40 -1.69
N ALA A 33 -15.17 -3.68 -1.34
CA ALA A 33 -15.75 -4.79 -2.10
C ALA A 33 -17.28 -4.68 -2.16
N LEU A 34 -17.92 -4.36 -1.04
CA LEU A 34 -19.36 -4.15 -0.98
C LEU A 34 -19.78 -2.95 -1.84
N ILE A 35 -19.10 -1.81 -1.74
CA ILE A 35 -19.36 -0.64 -2.58
C ILE A 35 -19.22 -1.00 -4.07
N ARG A 36 -18.14 -1.69 -4.45
CA ARG A 36 -17.88 -2.10 -5.83
C ARG A 36 -18.86 -3.17 -6.31
N SER A 37 -19.47 -3.95 -5.42
CA SER A 37 -20.48 -4.95 -5.80
C SER A 37 -21.78 -4.34 -6.35
N PHE A 38 -22.13 -3.11 -5.96
CA PHE A 38 -23.33 -2.41 -6.47
C PHE A 38 -23.19 -1.93 -7.91
N ASN A 39 -21.95 -1.72 -8.36
CA ASN A 39 -21.63 -1.38 -9.72
C ASN A 39 -20.32 -2.10 -10.04
N PRO A 40 -20.36 -3.38 -10.46
CA PRO A 40 -19.18 -4.17 -10.75
C PRO A 40 -18.73 -4.07 -12.21
N GLU A 41 -19.47 -3.32 -13.05
CA GLU A 41 -19.18 -3.25 -14.48
C GLU A 41 -17.76 -2.77 -14.77
N ILE A 42 -17.23 -3.33 -15.85
CA ILE A 42 -15.92 -2.99 -16.44
C ILE A 42 -16.18 -2.09 -17.65
N GLU A 43 -17.15 -1.19 -17.48
CA GLU A 43 -17.46 -0.11 -18.39
C GLU A 43 -17.35 1.20 -17.58
N GLY A 44 -17.00 2.29 -18.25
CA GLY A 44 -16.83 3.58 -17.58
C GLY A 44 -18.17 4.11 -17.08
N MET A 45 -18.15 4.80 -15.94
CA MET A 45 -19.31 5.53 -15.38
C MET A 45 -19.88 6.59 -16.35
N TRP A 46 -19.10 6.98 -17.36
CA TRP A 46 -19.49 7.83 -18.49
C TRP A 46 -19.36 7.01 -19.78
N LYS A 47 -20.27 7.22 -20.75
CA LYS A 47 -20.40 6.50 -22.05
C LYS A 47 -19.17 6.49 -22.98
N GLY A 48 -17.97 6.83 -22.50
CA GLY A 48 -16.69 6.70 -23.20
C GLY A 48 -15.49 6.34 -22.31
N GLY A 49 -15.65 6.18 -20.98
CA GLY A 49 -14.55 5.93 -20.04
C GLY A 49 -14.23 4.45 -19.76
N GLY A 50 -14.80 3.53 -20.55
CA GLY A 50 -14.63 2.08 -20.36
C GLY A 50 -13.39 1.50 -21.01
N SER A 51 -12.72 2.25 -21.90
CA SER A 51 -11.59 1.75 -22.69
C SER A 51 -10.41 1.31 -21.82
N GLU A 52 -10.08 2.07 -20.78
CA GLU A 52 -8.95 1.77 -19.88
C GLU A 52 -9.22 0.52 -19.04
N LYS A 53 -10.39 0.42 -18.40
CA LYS A 53 -10.76 -0.76 -17.62
C LYS A 53 -10.91 -2.01 -18.47
N PHE A 54 -11.40 -1.86 -19.69
CA PHE A 54 -11.51 -2.95 -20.66
C PHE A 54 -10.13 -3.44 -21.11
N MET A 55 -9.20 -2.51 -21.37
CA MET A 55 -7.80 -2.83 -21.65
C MET A 55 -7.17 -3.58 -20.47
N ASP A 56 -7.37 -3.10 -19.24
CA ASP A 56 -6.87 -3.75 -18.03
C ASP A 56 -7.36 -5.19 -17.90
N LEU A 57 -8.68 -5.40 -18.03
CA LEU A 57 -9.29 -6.72 -17.95
C LEU A 57 -8.74 -7.63 -19.05
N ASN A 58 -8.49 -7.08 -20.23
CA ASN A 58 -7.91 -7.86 -21.29
C ASN A 58 -6.48 -8.30 -20.99
N PHE A 59 -5.64 -7.46 -20.40
CA PHE A 59 -4.32 -7.92 -19.95
C PHE A 59 -4.44 -9.08 -18.95
N VAL A 60 -5.39 -9.01 -18.03
CA VAL A 60 -5.68 -10.15 -17.13
C VAL A 60 -6.09 -11.40 -17.93
N ASN A 61 -6.98 -11.28 -18.90
CA ASN A 61 -7.42 -12.39 -19.75
C ASN A 61 -6.29 -12.96 -20.61
N SER A 62 -5.48 -12.11 -21.24
CA SER A 62 -4.27 -12.45 -22.01
C SER A 62 -3.30 -13.31 -21.19
N ILE A 63 -3.09 -12.94 -19.92
CA ILE A 63 -2.25 -13.70 -18.99
C ILE A 63 -2.92 -15.02 -18.58
N LEU A 64 -4.23 -15.01 -18.34
CA LEU A 64 -4.98 -16.20 -17.96
C LEU A 64 -5.11 -17.22 -19.09
N SER A 65 -5.10 -16.81 -20.35
CA SER A 65 -5.17 -17.68 -21.52
C SER A 65 -3.81 -18.16 -22.02
N SER A 66 -2.72 -17.43 -21.72
CA SER A 66 -1.38 -17.77 -22.17
C SER A 66 -0.79 -18.95 -21.41
N SER A 67 -0.24 -19.92 -22.15
CA SER A 67 0.44 -21.11 -21.61
C SER A 67 1.94 -20.90 -21.37
N GLN A 68 2.53 -19.85 -21.97
CA GLN A 68 3.97 -19.58 -21.93
C GLN A 68 4.24 -18.11 -21.61
N PHE A 69 5.49 -17.82 -21.23
CA PHE A 69 5.99 -16.48 -20.94
C PHE A 69 6.96 -16.01 -22.03
N PRO A 70 6.90 -14.74 -22.46
CA PRO A 70 5.94 -13.70 -22.07
C PRO A 70 4.50 -13.98 -22.57
N PRO A 71 3.45 -13.48 -21.88
CA PRO A 71 2.06 -13.69 -22.28
C PRO A 71 1.75 -13.03 -23.62
N ASN A 72 0.92 -13.68 -24.44
CA ASN A 72 0.44 -13.15 -25.71
C ASN A 72 -0.53 -12.00 -25.47
N ASP A 73 -0.48 -10.96 -26.30
CA ASP A 73 -1.43 -9.86 -26.28
C ASP A 73 -2.66 -10.20 -27.13
N ASN A 74 -3.84 -10.29 -26.50
CA ASN A 74 -5.10 -10.49 -27.24
C ASN A 74 -5.44 -9.31 -28.16
N TRP A 75 -4.89 -8.11 -27.94
CA TRP A 75 -5.13 -6.95 -28.83
C TRP A 75 -4.24 -6.98 -30.06
N LEU A 76 -3.03 -7.52 -29.93
CA LEU A 76 -2.04 -7.59 -30.99
C LEU A 76 -1.61 -9.04 -31.19
N ALA A 77 -2.41 -9.77 -31.97
CA ALA A 77 -2.22 -11.18 -32.22
C ALA A 77 -0.80 -11.51 -32.71
N GLY A 78 -0.18 -12.52 -32.10
CA GLY A 78 1.18 -12.97 -32.43
C GLY A 78 2.31 -12.22 -31.72
N TYR A 79 1.98 -11.19 -30.93
CA TYR A 79 2.95 -10.43 -30.16
C TYR A 79 2.69 -10.57 -28.65
N PRO A 80 3.75 -10.44 -27.83
CA PRO A 80 3.58 -10.36 -26.38
C PRO A 80 3.05 -9.00 -25.95
N ILE A 81 2.51 -8.91 -24.72
CA ILE A 81 2.07 -7.65 -24.12
C ILE A 81 3.24 -6.66 -24.04
N ASN A 82 3.12 -5.53 -24.72
CA ASN A 82 4.16 -4.48 -24.77
C ASN A 82 3.91 -3.33 -23.77
N TYR A 83 3.52 -3.67 -22.55
CA TYR A 83 3.24 -2.72 -21.46
C TYR A 83 3.75 -3.27 -20.12
N TYR A 84 3.83 -2.42 -19.10
CA TYR A 84 4.08 -2.90 -17.75
C TYR A 84 2.85 -3.67 -17.24
N TYR A 85 2.95 -5.00 -17.15
CA TYR A 85 1.81 -5.86 -16.81
C TYR A 85 1.93 -6.62 -15.48
N TYR A 86 2.94 -6.32 -14.65
CA TYR A 86 3.15 -7.05 -13.40
C TYR A 86 1.95 -6.97 -12.43
N GLY A 87 1.27 -5.83 -12.38
CA GLY A 87 0.04 -5.68 -11.60
C GLY A 87 -1.09 -6.59 -12.10
N TYR A 88 -1.30 -6.64 -13.41
CA TYR A 88 -2.28 -7.55 -14.03
C TYR A 88 -1.87 -9.02 -13.88
N TYR A 89 -0.57 -9.33 -13.85
CA TYR A 89 -0.07 -10.66 -13.56
C TYR A 89 -0.41 -11.12 -12.14
N MET A 90 -0.24 -10.24 -11.15
CA MET A 90 -0.67 -10.53 -9.77
C MET A 90 -2.20 -10.73 -9.69
N ALA A 91 -2.97 -9.91 -10.40
CA ALA A 91 -4.42 -10.05 -10.51
C ALA A 91 -4.81 -11.41 -11.11
N ALA A 92 -4.19 -11.79 -12.24
CA ALA A 92 -4.42 -13.05 -12.92
C ALA A 92 -4.01 -14.25 -12.07
N LEU A 93 -2.87 -14.16 -11.36
CA LEU A 93 -2.41 -15.19 -10.44
C LEU A 93 -3.42 -15.44 -9.33
N LEU A 94 -3.88 -14.38 -8.64
CA LEU A 94 -4.87 -14.49 -7.58
C LEU A 94 -6.22 -14.98 -8.12
N THR A 95 -6.62 -14.54 -9.31
CA THR A 95 -7.82 -15.03 -10.00
C THR A 95 -7.72 -16.53 -10.26
N ARG A 96 -6.58 -17.01 -10.76
CA ARG A 96 -6.35 -18.43 -11.04
C ARG A 96 -6.31 -19.27 -9.76
N VAL A 97 -5.69 -18.77 -8.69
CA VAL A 97 -5.62 -19.45 -7.38
C VAL A 97 -7.01 -19.53 -6.72
N THR A 98 -7.81 -18.49 -6.83
CA THR A 98 -9.15 -18.43 -6.23
C THR A 98 -10.24 -19.08 -7.08
N GLY A 99 -9.98 -19.32 -8.37
CA GLY A 99 -10.93 -19.94 -9.30
C GLY A 99 -12.14 -19.06 -9.65
N VAL A 100 -12.09 -17.77 -9.32
CA VAL A 100 -13.17 -16.82 -9.65
C VAL A 100 -13.13 -16.43 -11.12
N LEU A 101 -14.24 -15.90 -11.64
CA LEU A 101 -14.29 -15.38 -13.00
C LEU A 101 -13.33 -14.18 -13.16
N PRO A 102 -12.70 -13.97 -14.34
CA PRO A 102 -11.70 -12.92 -14.53
C PRO A 102 -12.16 -11.50 -14.15
N HIS A 103 -13.41 -11.15 -14.48
CA HIS A 103 -13.97 -9.84 -14.13
C HIS A 103 -14.19 -9.67 -12.62
N VAL A 104 -14.48 -10.76 -11.89
CA VAL A 104 -14.57 -10.75 -10.43
C VAL A 104 -13.17 -10.59 -9.83
N GLY A 105 -12.21 -11.39 -10.31
CA GLY A 105 -10.82 -11.32 -9.87
C GLY A 105 -10.18 -9.95 -10.09
N TYR A 106 -10.44 -9.32 -11.24
CA TYR A 106 -10.03 -7.94 -11.53
C TYR A 106 -10.60 -6.97 -10.49
N ASN A 107 -11.92 -7.02 -10.22
CA ASN A 107 -12.56 -6.15 -9.24
C ASN A 107 -12.01 -6.35 -7.82
N LEU A 108 -11.79 -7.60 -7.41
CA LEU A 108 -11.19 -7.91 -6.11
C LEU A 108 -9.75 -7.41 -6.01
N MET A 109 -8.97 -7.47 -7.10
CA MET A 109 -7.62 -6.92 -7.12
C MET A 109 -7.64 -5.40 -6.98
N VAL A 110 -8.53 -4.70 -7.68
CA VAL A 110 -8.70 -3.24 -7.55
C VAL A 110 -9.01 -2.88 -6.10
N VAL A 111 -9.94 -3.59 -5.47
CA VAL A 111 -10.29 -3.41 -4.05
C VAL A 111 -9.10 -3.71 -3.14
N THR A 112 -8.32 -4.76 -3.43
CA THR A 112 -7.11 -5.12 -2.68
C THR A 112 -6.10 -3.98 -2.66
N VAL A 113 -5.82 -3.37 -3.82
CA VAL A 113 -4.86 -2.27 -3.93
C VAL A 113 -5.32 -1.06 -3.11
N TYR A 114 -6.60 -0.70 -3.17
CA TYR A 114 -7.14 0.40 -2.37
C TYR A 114 -7.10 0.11 -0.86
N ALA A 115 -7.43 -1.12 -0.45
CA ALA A 115 -7.36 -1.52 0.96
C ALA A 115 -5.93 -1.46 1.50
N LEU A 116 -4.94 -1.93 0.72
CA LEU A 116 -3.52 -1.81 1.07
C LEU A 116 -3.06 -0.34 1.16
N ALA A 117 -3.53 0.52 0.26
CA ALA A 117 -3.22 1.95 0.31
C ALA A 117 -3.78 2.62 1.56
N ILE A 118 -5.01 2.30 1.96
CA ILE A 118 -5.63 2.79 3.21
C ILE A 118 -4.84 2.31 4.43
N GLN A 119 -4.49 1.02 4.48
CA GLN A 119 -3.68 0.47 5.56
C GLN A 119 -2.31 1.16 5.64
N GLY A 120 -1.65 1.40 4.51
CA GLY A 120 -0.39 2.14 4.44
C GLY A 120 -0.53 3.57 4.95
N LEU A 121 -1.60 4.27 4.55
CA LEU A 121 -1.90 5.63 5.02
C LEU A 121 -2.13 5.69 6.54
N VAL A 122 -2.91 4.76 7.08
CA VAL A 122 -3.15 4.66 8.54
C VAL A 122 -1.84 4.34 9.26
N GLY A 123 -1.00 3.47 8.71
CA GLY A 123 0.32 3.15 9.25
C GLY A 123 1.22 4.38 9.34
N VAL A 124 1.27 5.20 8.28
CA VAL A 124 2.03 6.46 8.26
C VAL A 124 1.44 7.48 9.24
N ALA A 125 0.11 7.62 9.31
CA ALA A 125 -0.56 8.55 10.21
C ALA A 125 -0.40 8.17 11.70
N ALA A 126 -0.27 6.87 11.99
CA ALA A 126 -0.04 6.35 13.33
C ALA A 126 1.41 6.50 13.82
N GLU A 127 2.35 6.90 12.95
CA GLU A 127 3.75 7.20 13.28
C GLU A 127 3.93 8.70 13.60
N PRO A 128 3.90 9.13 14.88
CA PRO A 128 4.07 10.55 15.25
C PRO A 128 5.50 11.10 15.04
N ARG A 129 6.42 10.28 14.51
CA ARG A 129 7.85 10.61 14.36
C ARG A 129 8.26 10.97 12.93
N LEU A 130 7.38 10.78 11.94
CA LEU A 130 7.67 11.27 10.60
C LEU A 130 7.32 12.75 10.54
N PRO A 131 8.29 13.66 10.31
CA PRO A 131 7.98 15.03 9.97
C PRO A 131 7.37 15.00 8.56
N LEU A 132 6.07 14.71 8.48
CA LEU A 132 5.30 15.00 7.29
C LEU A 132 5.53 16.48 6.98
N VAL A 133 6.04 16.72 5.78
CA VAL A 133 6.43 18.02 5.23
C VAL A 133 5.29 19.05 5.23
N PHE A 134 4.09 18.66 5.66
CA PHE A 134 2.98 19.54 5.93
C PHE A 134 2.55 19.49 7.41
N GLY A 135 3.00 20.52 8.15
CA GLY A 135 2.16 21.15 9.18
C GLY A 135 2.00 20.44 10.52
N THR A 136 3.05 20.31 11.32
CA THR A 136 2.87 20.44 12.78
C THR A 136 4.12 21.08 13.40
N GLY A 137 4.09 22.41 13.56
CA GLY A 137 5.23 23.23 14.02
C GLY A 137 5.84 22.83 15.37
N ARG A 138 5.19 21.96 16.14
CA ARG A 138 5.69 21.46 17.44
C ARG A 138 6.84 20.46 17.33
N SER A 139 6.95 19.73 16.22
CA SER A 139 8.00 18.71 16.04
C SER A 139 9.30 19.33 15.50
N LEU A 140 9.20 20.30 14.59
CA LEU A 140 10.34 21.07 14.08
C LEU A 140 11.00 21.89 15.20
N PHE A 141 10.22 22.55 16.05
CA PHE A 141 10.76 23.33 17.17
C PHE A 141 11.56 22.50 18.17
N ARG A 142 11.15 21.24 18.41
CA ARG A 142 11.86 20.34 19.33
C ARG A 142 13.17 19.85 18.73
N PHE A 143 13.19 19.56 17.42
CA PHE A 143 14.39 19.19 16.68
C PHE A 143 15.40 20.34 16.59
N LEU A 144 14.93 21.54 16.22
CA LEU A 144 15.77 22.74 16.12
C LEU A 144 16.33 23.18 17.48
N ARG A 145 15.54 23.05 18.56
CA ARG A 145 16.03 23.32 19.92
C ARG A 145 17.16 22.37 20.33
N HIS A 146 17.13 21.13 19.87
CA HIS A 146 18.17 20.16 20.22
C HIS A 146 19.48 20.40 19.43
N GLN A 147 19.38 20.87 18.19
CA GLN A 147 20.52 21.29 17.36
C GLN A 147 21.18 22.59 17.86
N SER A 148 20.44 23.44 18.58
CA SER A 148 20.95 24.70 19.15
C SER A 148 21.89 24.53 20.35
N GLN A 149 22.03 23.33 20.92
CA GLN A 149 22.93 23.08 22.06
C GLN A 149 24.27 22.45 21.62
N SER A 150 24.92 23.02 20.61
CA SER A 150 26.26 22.58 20.24
C SER A 150 27.29 23.02 21.30
N PRO A 151 28.35 22.22 21.58
CA PRO A 151 29.25 22.44 22.73
C PRO A 151 30.16 23.68 22.68
N LEU A 152 30.03 24.54 21.66
CA LEU A 152 30.96 25.65 21.42
C LEU A 152 30.74 26.87 22.32
N ASP A 153 29.67 26.90 23.12
CA ASP A 153 29.35 28.02 24.02
C ASP A 153 30.05 27.94 25.40
N ARG A 154 30.81 26.87 25.67
CA ARG A 154 31.51 26.69 26.96
C ARG A 154 32.93 27.24 27.03
N THR A 155 33.48 27.80 25.95
CA THR A 155 34.90 28.20 25.92
C THR A 155 35.16 29.70 26.04
N VAL A 156 34.13 30.56 26.08
CA VAL A 156 34.32 32.02 26.11
C VAL A 156 34.18 32.63 27.51
N SER A 157 33.79 31.87 28.53
CA SER A 157 33.56 32.39 29.90
C SER A 157 34.66 32.02 30.92
N THR A 158 35.93 31.96 30.51
CA THR A 158 37.06 31.86 31.46
C THR A 158 38.32 32.58 30.95
N LYS A 159 38.25 33.89 30.72
CA LYS A 159 39.47 34.73 30.71
C LYS A 159 39.13 36.17 31.06
N GLY A 160 39.15 36.46 32.35
CA GLY A 160 38.82 37.78 32.88
C GLY A 160 38.88 37.77 34.41
N ARG A 161 40.08 37.58 34.95
CA ARG A 161 40.56 38.04 36.27
C ARG A 161 42.06 37.90 36.30
#